data_AF-A0A9E0EG42-F1
#
_entry.id   AF-A0A9E0EG42-F1
#
_cell.length_a   1.000
_cell.length_b   1.000
_cell.length_c   1.000
_cell.angle_alpha   90.00
_cell.angle_beta   90.00
_cell.angle_gamma   90.00
#
_symmetry.space_group_name_H-M   'P 1'
#
loop_
_entity.id
_entity.type
_entity.pdbx_description
1 polymer ?
#
loop_
_entity_poly.entity_id
_entity_poly.type
_entity_poly.pdbx_seq_one_letter_code
_entity_poly.pdbx_strand_id
1 'polypeptide(L)'
;MTLRKRAFHHMRWNEPIIYQLSTPGHRGLLVPEAEEGIEQAVGDGLSSIPIGMRRSDSPSLPELAQPQVVRHFNRLSQENLGADLNIDIGQGTCTMKHNPKINEVFAGSPKMT
;
A
#
# COMPACT_ATOMS: atom_id res chain seq x y z
N MET A 1 -30.70 -36.11 -2.13
CA MET A 1 -29.46 -35.51 -1.58
C MET A 1 -29.62 -34.00 -1.56
N THR A 2 -30.16 -33.46 -0.48
CA THR A 2 -30.46 -32.02 -0.34
C THR A 2 -29.15 -31.27 -0.15
N LEU A 3 -28.72 -30.52 -1.16
CA LEU A 3 -27.58 -29.61 -1.08
C LEU A 3 -27.88 -28.52 -0.06
N ARG A 4 -27.49 -28.73 1.19
CA ARG A 4 -27.51 -27.71 2.24
C ARG A 4 -26.44 -26.68 1.87
N LYS A 5 -26.83 -25.64 1.13
CA LYS A 5 -25.97 -24.49 0.84
C LYS A 5 -25.46 -23.96 2.18
N ARG A 6 -24.15 -24.06 2.43
CA ARG A 6 -23.53 -23.36 3.55
C ARG A 6 -23.79 -21.87 3.33
N ALA A 7 -24.28 -21.16 4.33
CA ALA A 7 -24.37 -19.71 4.28
C ALA A 7 -22.95 -19.18 4.13
N PHE A 8 -22.62 -18.65 2.96
CA PHE A 8 -21.35 -17.97 2.74
C PHE A 8 -21.26 -16.76 3.67
N HIS A 9 -20.15 -16.62 4.40
CA HIS A 9 -19.87 -15.46 5.24
C HIS A 9 -18.52 -14.88 4.79
N HIS A 10 -18.53 -13.62 4.37
CA HIS A 10 -17.31 -12.90 4.02
C HIS A 10 -16.52 -12.54 5.29
N MET A 11 -15.20 -12.38 5.17
CA MET A 11 -14.38 -11.85 6.25
C MET A 11 -14.80 -10.41 6.54
N ARG A 12 -15.03 -10.09 7.82
CA ARG A 12 -15.36 -8.74 8.29
C ARG A 12 -14.52 -8.42 9.53
N TRP A 13 -13.60 -7.49 9.37
CA TRP A 13 -12.69 -6.99 10.39
C TRP A 13 -13.19 -5.70 11.04
N ASN A 14 -14.05 -4.92 10.35
CA ASN A 14 -14.39 -3.54 10.74
C ASN A 14 -13.12 -2.70 10.95
N GLU A 15 -12.19 -2.79 10.00
CA GLU A 15 -10.88 -2.14 10.11
C GLU A 15 -11.06 -0.60 10.12
N PRO A 16 -10.52 0.13 11.11
CA PRO A 16 -10.59 1.59 11.15
C PRO A 16 -9.76 2.21 10.02
N ILE A 17 -10.04 3.47 9.67
CA ILE A 17 -9.21 4.18 8.70
C ILE A 17 -7.78 4.31 9.24
N ILE A 18 -6.78 4.24 8.35
CA ILE A 18 -5.37 4.21 8.75
C ILE A 18 -4.95 5.39 9.65
N TYR A 19 -5.57 6.57 9.51
CA TYR A 19 -5.32 7.74 10.34
C TYR A 19 -5.77 7.58 11.81
N GLN A 20 -6.79 6.76 12.08
CA GLN A 20 -7.25 6.48 13.44
C GLN A 20 -6.31 5.51 14.18
N LEU A 21 -5.44 4.81 13.44
CA LEU A 21 -4.43 3.91 13.99
C LEU A 21 -3.08 4.61 14.26
N SER A 22 -2.99 5.90 13.94
CA SER A 22 -1.77 6.69 14.06
C SER A 22 -1.35 6.88 15.52
N THR A 23 -0.08 6.63 15.81
CA THR A 23 0.52 6.91 17.12
C THR A 23 1.69 7.89 16.91
N PRO A 24 1.66 9.10 17.50
CA PRO A 24 2.72 10.08 17.33
C PRO A 24 4.11 9.49 17.64
N GLY A 25 5.08 9.72 16.75
CA GLY A 25 6.44 9.24 16.83
C GLY A 25 6.68 7.84 16.23
N HIS A 26 5.65 7.09 15.86
CA HIS A 26 5.84 5.78 15.21
C HIS A 26 6.41 5.93 13.79
N ARG A 27 7.36 5.05 13.45
CA ARG A 27 7.98 4.99 12.12
C ARG A 27 7.86 3.60 11.53
N GLY A 28 7.36 3.53 10.30
CA GLY A 28 7.15 2.27 9.58
C GLY A 28 8.37 1.81 8.81
N LEU A 29 9.22 2.74 8.42
CA LEU A 29 10.46 2.49 7.70
C LEU A 29 11.48 3.52 8.20
N LEU A 30 12.72 3.07 8.41
CA LEU A 30 13.86 3.97 8.52
C LEU A 30 14.52 4.00 7.14
N VAL A 31 14.49 5.18 6.50
CA VAL A 31 15.22 5.39 5.25
C VAL A 31 16.71 5.45 5.59
N PRO A 32 17.59 4.74 4.86
CA PRO A 32 19.02 4.86 5.08
C PRO A 32 19.48 6.31 4.90
N GLU A 33 20.50 6.70 5.66
CA GLU A 33 21.14 8.00 5.49
C GLU A 33 21.79 8.10 4.10
N ALA A 34 21.96 9.33 3.61
CA ALA A 34 22.58 9.56 2.32
C ALA A 34 24.06 9.14 2.36
N GLU A 35 24.59 8.70 1.22
CA GLU A 35 26.02 8.40 1.11
C GLU A 35 26.83 9.70 1.16
N GLU A 36 28.03 9.66 1.76
CA GLU A 36 28.87 10.84 1.99
C GLU A 36 29.16 11.65 0.71
N GLY A 37 29.36 10.98 -0.43
CA GLY A 37 29.58 11.65 -1.71
C GLY A 37 28.36 12.44 -2.20
N ILE A 38 27.15 12.00 -1.85
CA ILE A 38 25.90 12.71 -2.16
C ILE A 38 25.76 13.92 -1.25
N GLU A 39 26.06 13.76 0.04
CA GLU A 39 26.03 14.86 1.00
C GLU A 39 27.03 15.97 0.63
N GLN A 40 28.23 15.61 0.17
CA GLN A 40 29.22 16.59 -0.30
C GLN A 40 28.78 17.33 -1.57
N ALA A 41 28.08 16.64 -2.48
CA ALA A 41 27.63 17.23 -3.75
C ALA A 41 26.38 18.12 -3.59
N VAL A 42 25.45 17.73 -2.72
CA VAL A 42 24.11 18.36 -2.60
C VAL A 42 23.98 19.20 -1.32
N GLY A 43 24.80 18.94 -0.30
CA GLY A 43 24.67 19.56 1.02
C GLY A 43 23.42 19.10 1.76
N ASP A 44 22.73 20.03 2.42
CA ASP A 44 21.51 19.77 3.19
C ASP A 44 20.26 19.49 2.33
N GLY A 45 20.35 19.70 1.01
CA GLY A 45 19.24 19.63 0.05
C GLY A 45 18.18 20.73 0.22
N LEU A 46 17.91 21.17 1.45
CA LEU A 46 16.91 22.18 1.81
C LEU A 46 17.30 23.59 1.35
N SER A 47 18.58 23.94 1.41
CA SER A 47 19.09 25.26 1.00
C SER A 47 18.79 25.57 -0.47
N SER A 48 18.71 24.54 -1.32
CA SER A 48 18.39 24.66 -2.74
C SER A 48 16.94 25.08 -3.03
N ILE A 49 16.02 24.86 -2.09
CA ILE A 49 14.59 25.14 -2.26
C ILE A 49 14.32 26.58 -1.82
N PRO A 50 13.70 27.46 -2.65
CA PRO A 50 13.33 28.81 -2.25
C PRO A 50 12.42 28.80 -1.01
N ILE A 51 12.63 29.74 -0.08
CA ILE A 51 11.91 29.78 1.21
C ILE A 51 10.38 29.77 1.03
N GLY A 52 9.86 30.51 0.05
CA GLY A 52 8.42 30.56 -0.23
C GLY A 52 7.82 29.27 -0.78
N MET A 53 8.64 28.27 -1.15
CA MET A 53 8.21 26.94 -1.60
C MET A 53 8.36 25.87 -0.52
N ARG A 54 9.02 26.19 0.61
CA ARG A 54 9.19 25.24 1.72
C ARG A 54 7.89 25.13 2.50
N ARG A 55 7.51 23.91 2.88
CA ARG A 55 6.37 23.69 3.79
C ARG A 55 6.71 24.23 5.17
N SER A 56 5.78 24.97 5.78
CA SER A 56 5.88 25.44 7.16
C SER A 56 5.70 24.30 8.16
N ASP A 57 4.80 23.37 7.85
CA ASP A 57 4.37 22.30 8.74
C ASP A 57 4.53 20.93 8.07
N SER A 58 4.80 19.91 8.88
CA SER A 58 4.84 18.53 8.40
C SER A 58 3.47 18.10 7.86
N PRO A 59 3.42 17.28 6.79
CA PRO A 59 2.15 16.77 6.30
C PRO A 59 1.51 15.86 7.36
N SER A 60 0.19 15.91 7.49
CA SER A 60 -0.59 15.10 8.43
C SER A 60 -0.73 13.65 7.96
N LEU A 61 0.40 12.97 7.75
CA LEU A 61 0.46 11.55 7.40
C LEU A 61 0.34 10.68 8.65
N PRO A 62 -0.18 9.44 8.53
CA PRO A 62 -0.34 8.58 9.69
C PRO A 62 1.01 7.97 10.09
N GLU A 63 1.24 7.91 11.40
CA GLU A 63 2.48 7.41 12.01
C GLU A 63 2.24 6.00 12.56
N LEU A 64 2.75 4.97 11.86
CA LEU A 64 2.57 3.56 12.22
C LEU A 64 3.87 2.77 12.05
N ALA A 65 4.02 1.72 12.86
CA ALA A 65 5.08 0.72 12.67
C ALA A 65 4.76 -0.21 11.48
N GLN A 66 5.79 -0.75 10.82
CA GLN A 66 5.64 -1.67 9.68
C GLN A 66 4.64 -2.81 9.89
N PRO A 67 4.65 -3.57 11.02
CA PRO A 67 3.68 -4.65 11.21
C PRO A 67 2.24 -4.16 11.34
N GLN A 68 2.00 -2.92 11.81
CA GLN A 68 0.66 -2.34 11.87
C GLN A 68 0.14 -2.08 10.45
N VAL A 69 0.98 -1.49 9.59
CA VAL A 69 0.65 -1.23 8.17
C VAL A 69 0.31 -2.53 7.44
N VAL A 70 1.15 -3.57 7.60
CA VAL A 70 0.93 -4.88 6.97
C VAL A 70 -0.40 -5.50 7.43
N ARG A 71 -0.69 -5.47 8.74
CA ARG A 71 -1.96 -6.00 9.27
C ARG A 71 -3.17 -5.24 8.74
N HIS A 72 -3.09 -3.92 8.67
CA HIS A 72 -4.15 -3.06 8.17
C HIS A 72 -4.54 -3.43 6.73
N PHE A 73 -3.56 -3.42 5.81
CA PHE A 73 -3.84 -3.74 4.41
C PHE A 73 -4.18 -5.21 4.16
N ASN A 74 -3.67 -6.14 4.97
CA ASN A 74 -4.07 -7.56 4.89
C ASN A 74 -5.50 -7.81 5.35
N ARG A 75 -6.04 -7.00 6.27
CA ARG A 75 -7.45 -7.10 6.67
C ARG A 75 -8.35 -6.48 5.61
N LEU A 76 -7.99 -5.30 5.11
CA LEU A 76 -8.74 -4.65 4.02
C LEU A 76 -8.79 -5.52 2.75
N SER A 77 -7.71 -6.24 2.41
CA SER A 77 -7.71 -7.13 1.25
C SER A 77 -8.70 -8.30 1.40
N GLN A 78 -8.94 -8.78 2.62
CA GLN A 78 -9.92 -9.84 2.90
C GLN A 78 -11.37 -9.34 2.89
N GLU A 79 -11.58 -8.04 3.11
CA GLU A 79 -12.89 -7.39 2.99
C GLU A 79 -13.21 -6.99 1.53
N ASN A 80 -12.28 -7.19 0.60
CA ASN A 80 -12.45 -6.85 -0.81
C ASN A 80 -12.70 -8.07 -1.70
N LEU A 81 -13.46 -7.85 -2.77
CA LEU A 81 -13.76 -8.86 -3.79
C LEU A 81 -12.89 -8.64 -5.02
N GLY A 82 -12.20 -9.68 -5.48
CA GLY A 82 -11.25 -9.59 -6.59
C GLY A 82 -11.32 -10.78 -7.54
N ALA A 83 -10.77 -10.58 -8.75
CA ALA A 83 -10.84 -11.56 -9.85
C ALA A 83 -10.10 -12.87 -9.52
N ASP A 84 -9.11 -12.80 -8.62
CA ASP A 84 -8.36 -13.97 -8.16
C ASP A 84 -9.16 -14.87 -7.21
N LEU A 85 -10.19 -14.33 -6.53
CA LEU A 85 -10.96 -15.05 -5.51
C LEU A 85 -12.26 -15.64 -6.06
N ASN A 86 -12.84 -15.00 -7.08
CA ASN A 86 -14.14 -15.37 -7.64
C ASN A 86 -14.03 -15.94 -9.05
N ILE A 87 -15.04 -16.74 -9.41
CA ILE A 87 -15.17 -17.30 -10.76
C ILE A 87 -15.51 -16.19 -11.79
N ASP A 88 -16.33 -15.21 -11.41
CA ASP A 88 -16.69 -14.06 -12.24
C ASP A 88 -17.11 -12.87 -11.35
N ILE A 89 -16.73 -11.65 -11.74
CA ILE A 89 -17.18 -10.40 -11.09
C ILE A 89 -18.34 -9.75 -11.91
N GLY A 90 -18.67 -10.30 -13.09
CA GLY A 90 -19.84 -9.92 -13.88
C GLY A 90 -19.79 -8.51 -14.45
N GLN A 91 -18.60 -7.92 -14.59
CA GLN A 91 -18.42 -6.54 -15.05
C GLN A 91 -18.32 -6.49 -16.57
N GLY A 92 -19.45 -6.27 -17.22
CA GLY A 92 -19.51 -6.00 -18.67
C GLY A 92 -18.63 -4.81 -19.03
N THR A 93 -18.06 -4.80 -20.23
CA THR A 93 -17.12 -3.78 -20.77
C THR A 93 -15.74 -3.70 -20.11
N CYS A 94 -15.55 -4.22 -18.89
CA CYS A 94 -14.27 -4.19 -18.19
C CYS A 94 -13.28 -5.28 -18.64
N THR A 95 -13.74 -6.32 -19.35
CA THR A 95 -12.91 -7.44 -19.79
C THR A 95 -12.10 -8.05 -18.64
N MET A 96 -12.79 -8.41 -17.55
CA MET A 96 -12.20 -9.01 -16.34
C MET A 96 -11.72 -10.45 -16.62
N LYS A 97 -10.60 -10.57 -17.34
CA LYS A 97 -9.94 -11.84 -17.66
C LYS A 97 -9.02 -12.27 -16.52
N HIS A 98 -8.51 -13.50 -16.60
CA HIS A 98 -7.44 -13.95 -15.73
C HIS A 98 -6.21 -13.04 -15.86
N ASN A 99 -5.61 -12.66 -14.73
CA ASN A 99 -4.34 -11.94 -14.64
C ASN A 99 -3.20 -12.94 -14.32
N PRO A 100 -2.41 -13.38 -15.32
CA PRO A 100 -1.31 -14.31 -15.08
C PRO A 100 -0.30 -13.72 -14.11
N LYS A 101 0.01 -14.43 -13.03
CA LYS A 101 0.95 -13.93 -11.99
C LYS A 101 2.36 -13.70 -12.52
N ILE A 102 2.74 -14.37 -13.61
CA ILE A 102 4.02 -14.13 -14.29
C ILE A 102 4.12 -12.70 -14.86
N ASN A 103 3.00 -12.07 -15.22
CA ASN A 103 3.01 -10.70 -15.75
C ASN A 103 3.44 -9.71 -14.68
N GLU A 104 3.04 -9.90 -13.42
CA GLU A 104 3.50 -9.08 -12.30
C GLU A 104 5.00 -9.26 -12.04
N VAL A 105 5.50 -10.50 -12.16
CA VAL A 105 6.93 -10.80 -12.04
C VAL A 105 7.73 -10.12 -13.15
N PHE A 106 7.22 -10.16 -14.39
CA PHE A 106 7.85 -9.46 -15.51
C PHE A 106 7.80 -7.95 -15.31
N ALA A 107 6.68 -7.38 -14.87
CA ALA A 107 6.51 -5.95 -14.57
C ALA A 107 7.48 -5.46 -13.49
N GLY A 108 7.70 -6.25 -12.44
CA GLY A 108 8.65 -5.92 -11.39
C GLY A 108 10.12 -6.22 -11.72
N SER A 109 10.41 -6.81 -12.89
CA SER A 109 11.77 -7.20 -13.25
C SER A 109 12.57 -5.98 -13.75
N PRO A 110 13.79 -5.74 -13.23
CA PRO A 110 14.66 -4.67 -13.73
C PRO A 110 15.13 -4.90 -15.17
N LYS A 111 14.90 -6.09 -15.73
CA LYS A 111 15.24 -6.43 -17.12
C LYS A 111 14.15 -6.02 -18.12
N MET A 112 12.97 -5.66 -17.64
CA MET A 112 11.88 -5.17 -18.47
C MET A 112 11.93 -3.63 -18.44
N THR A 113 12.17 -3.02 -19.60
CA THR A 113 12.30 -1.56 -19.80
C THR A 113 11.20 -1.08 -20.73
#